data_AF-A0A7J7K2B9-F1
#
_entry.id   AF-A0A7J7K2B9-F1
#
_cell.length_a   1.000
_cell.length_b   1.000
_cell.length_c   1.000
_cell.angle_alpha   90.00
_cell.angle_beta   90.00
_cell.angle_gamma   90.00
#
_symmetry.space_group_name_H-M   'P 1'
#
loop_
_entity.id
_entity.type
_entity.pdbx_description
1 polymer ?
#
loop_
_entity_poly.entity_id
_entity_poly.type
_entity_poly.pdbx_seq_one_letter_code
_entity_poly.pdbx_strand_id
1 'polypeptide(L)'
;MSSYKSMKHVTYQILTPACFCRDESLSTEKFLSKLNSSHWLDFVRDLMICACVVSTYIHKEDATVLVQGSSGTDRVLQVSSLAQVILDPDCRTIRGFEALIEREWVQAGHPFKSRCCKSVYSKTDSKFESPVFLVFLDSVWQIWQQFPCSFEFNEEFLILLFDNAYCSKYGTFLCNNQKERKMNKLHEKTISLWSYVNQPDFLKTYLNPLYEPNSDVIFPSVAPQSLCLWKRLYMRHQLDLSSHTEMWERIKFTKENNLALQLRTSRLRRQVDALSKELQEEGISIHDALVRSTGE
;
A
#
# COMPACT_ATOMS: atom_id res chain seq x y z
N MET A 1 -3.77 -34.33 11.91
CA MET A 1 -5.25 -34.19 11.70
C MET A 1 -5.94 -33.27 12.71
N SER A 2 -5.40 -33.08 13.93
CA SER A 2 -5.97 -32.18 14.96
C SER A 2 -5.77 -30.67 14.67
N SER A 3 -4.59 -30.25 14.21
CA SER A 3 -4.29 -28.83 13.90
C SER A 3 -5.10 -28.26 12.73
N TYR A 4 -5.53 -29.10 11.77
CA TYR A 4 -6.40 -28.69 10.65
C TYR A 4 -7.84 -28.42 11.08
N LYS A 5 -8.31 -29.01 12.20
CA LYS A 5 -9.62 -28.70 12.80
C LYS A 5 -9.59 -27.40 13.61
N SER A 6 -8.49 -27.15 14.32
CA SER A 6 -8.30 -25.91 15.08
C SER A 6 -8.24 -24.69 14.17
N MET A 7 -7.52 -24.78 13.03
CA MET A 7 -7.45 -23.69 12.07
C MET A 7 -8.82 -23.43 11.41
N LYS A 8 -9.62 -24.48 11.15
CA LYS A 8 -10.98 -24.32 10.63
C LYS A 8 -11.91 -23.64 11.62
N HIS A 9 -11.89 -23.98 12.91
CA HIS A 9 -12.74 -23.28 13.89
C HIS A 9 -12.36 -21.81 14.12
N VAL A 10 -11.08 -21.46 14.00
CA VAL A 10 -10.62 -20.05 14.10
C VAL A 10 -10.90 -19.26 12.81
N THR A 11 -11.08 -19.94 11.66
CA THR A 11 -11.38 -19.25 10.37
C THR A 11 -12.86 -18.88 10.21
N TYR A 12 -13.77 -19.45 11.00
CA TYR A 12 -15.22 -19.23 10.87
C TYR A 12 -15.79 -18.16 11.83
N GLN A 13 -14.93 -17.44 12.56
CA GLN A 13 -15.32 -16.29 13.40
C GLN A 13 -14.54 -15.04 13.01
N ILE A 14 -14.27 -14.83 11.71
CA ILE A 14 -13.70 -13.57 11.23
C ILE A 14 -14.81 -12.51 11.24
N LEU A 15 -15.20 -12.10 12.43
CA LEU A 15 -15.51 -10.71 12.66
C LEU A 15 -14.18 -10.00 12.39
N THR A 16 -14.03 -9.45 11.20
CA THR A 16 -12.90 -8.57 10.93
C THR A 16 -12.86 -7.48 12.00
N PRO A 17 -11.70 -6.86 12.28
CA PRO A 17 -11.64 -5.72 13.20
C PRO A 17 -12.74 -4.68 12.93
N ALA A 18 -13.12 -4.52 11.66
CA ALA A 18 -14.22 -3.71 11.17
C ALA A 18 -15.60 -3.96 11.82
N CYS A 19 -15.88 -5.19 12.29
CA CYS A 19 -17.15 -5.56 12.91
C CYS A 19 -17.27 -5.11 14.37
N PHE A 20 -16.20 -5.19 15.17
CA PHE A 20 -16.22 -4.73 16.56
C PHE A 20 -15.88 -3.25 16.69
N CYS A 21 -15.12 -2.69 15.74
CA CYS A 21 -14.79 -1.27 15.78
C CYS A 21 -16.08 -0.44 15.90
N ARG A 22 -17.15 -0.77 15.15
CA ARG A 22 -18.45 -0.07 15.14
C ARG A 22 -19.19 0.06 16.49
N ASP A 23 -18.79 -0.69 17.52
CA ASP A 23 -19.48 -0.68 18.81
C ASP A 23 -18.87 0.38 19.73
N GLU A 24 -19.45 1.59 19.71
CA GLU A 24 -19.03 2.75 20.51
C GLU A 24 -19.19 2.53 22.03
N SER A 25 -19.91 1.48 22.45
CA SER A 25 -20.12 1.16 23.87
C SER A 25 -18.99 0.32 24.48
N LEU A 26 -18.00 -0.10 23.69
CA LEU A 26 -16.89 -0.93 24.16
C LEU A 26 -15.87 -0.12 24.96
N SER A 27 -15.54 -0.60 26.16
CA SER A 27 -14.35 -0.14 26.88
C SER A 27 -13.07 -0.52 26.12
N THR A 28 -12.01 0.25 26.30
CA THR A 28 -10.69 0.00 25.70
C THR A 28 -10.19 -1.42 25.98
N GLU A 29 -10.35 -1.91 27.21
CA GLU A 29 -9.94 -3.27 27.59
C GLU A 29 -10.70 -4.35 26.82
N LYS A 30 -12.03 -4.19 26.67
CA LYS A 30 -12.86 -5.12 25.90
C LYS A 30 -12.54 -5.06 24.41
N PHE A 31 -12.26 -3.87 23.89
CA PHE A 31 -11.83 -3.69 22.50
C PHE A 31 -10.51 -4.42 22.22
N LEU A 32 -9.49 -4.20 23.06
CA LEU A 32 -8.18 -4.86 22.93
C LEU A 32 -8.29 -6.37 23.10
N SER A 33 -9.11 -6.84 24.04
CA SER A 33 -9.38 -8.27 24.22
C SER A 33 -10.03 -8.89 22.99
N LYS A 34 -11.06 -8.25 22.42
CA LYS A 34 -11.70 -8.69 21.17
C LYS A 34 -10.71 -8.70 20.00
N LEU A 35 -9.92 -7.64 19.85
CA LEU A 35 -8.91 -7.56 18.79
C LEU A 35 -7.89 -8.70 18.90
N ASN A 36 -7.36 -8.95 20.11
CA ASN A 36 -6.43 -10.05 20.34
C ASN A 36 -7.08 -11.42 20.06
N SER A 37 -8.32 -11.62 20.50
CA SER A 37 -9.06 -12.88 20.24
C SER A 37 -9.39 -13.12 18.76
N SER A 38 -9.38 -12.06 17.93
CA SER A 38 -9.63 -12.19 16.49
C SER A 38 -8.44 -12.77 15.72
N HIS A 39 -7.25 -12.77 16.32
CA HIS A 39 -5.98 -13.18 15.69
C HIS A 39 -5.67 -12.43 14.39
N TRP A 40 -6.31 -11.28 14.13
CA TRP A 40 -6.14 -10.54 12.89
C TRP A 40 -4.68 -10.14 12.64
N LEU A 41 -4.06 -9.50 13.63
CA LEU A 41 -2.66 -9.10 13.54
C LEU A 41 -1.70 -10.30 13.53
N ASP A 42 -2.10 -11.45 14.08
CA ASP A 42 -1.32 -12.69 13.94
C ASP A 42 -1.29 -13.15 12.48
N PHE A 43 -2.42 -13.11 11.75
CA PHE A 43 -2.44 -13.46 10.32
C PHE A 43 -1.58 -12.52 9.47
N VAL A 44 -1.65 -11.22 9.74
CA VAL A 44 -0.81 -10.21 9.06
C VAL A 44 0.67 -10.45 9.37
N ARG A 45 1.02 -10.63 10.66
CA ARG A 45 2.38 -10.94 11.09
C ARG A 45 2.92 -12.20 10.42
N ASP A 46 2.17 -13.28 10.47
CA ASP A 46 2.60 -14.58 9.96
C ASP A 46 2.83 -14.54 8.44
N LEU A 47 2.00 -13.78 7.71
CA LEU A 47 2.22 -13.52 6.28
C LEU A 47 3.51 -12.72 6.04
N MET A 48 3.72 -11.62 6.78
CA MET A 48 4.94 -10.82 6.66
C MET A 48 6.19 -11.62 7.00
N ILE A 49 6.16 -12.46 8.04
CA ILE A 49 7.26 -13.38 8.38
C ILE A 49 7.57 -14.31 7.21
N CYS A 50 6.55 -14.97 6.65
CA CYS A 50 6.75 -15.88 5.52
C CYS A 50 7.36 -15.15 4.32
N ALA A 51 6.86 -13.95 3.99
CA ALA A 51 7.41 -13.15 2.90
C ALA A 51 8.86 -12.74 3.16
N CYS A 52 9.20 -12.27 4.37
CA CYS A 52 10.58 -11.94 4.77
C CYS A 52 11.52 -13.15 4.66
N VAL A 53 11.07 -14.35 5.02
CA VAL A 53 11.86 -15.58 4.88
C VAL A 53 12.11 -15.88 3.39
N VAL A 54 11.07 -15.85 2.55
CA VAL A 54 11.21 -16.04 1.10
C VAL A 54 12.17 -15.01 0.50
N SER A 55 11.99 -13.72 0.83
CA SER A 55 12.85 -12.64 0.37
C SER A 55 14.29 -12.78 0.86
N THR A 56 14.51 -13.33 2.06
CA THR A 56 15.86 -13.58 2.59
C THR A 56 16.59 -14.64 1.77
N TYR A 57 15.93 -15.77 1.49
CA TYR A 57 16.53 -16.82 0.66
C TYR A 57 16.85 -16.35 -0.75
N ILE A 58 15.98 -15.54 -1.35
CA ILE A 58 16.21 -15.00 -2.70
C ILE A 58 17.34 -13.96 -2.70
N HIS A 59 17.29 -12.98 -1.79
CA HIS A 59 18.20 -11.83 -1.85
C HIS A 59 19.56 -12.07 -1.19
N LYS A 60 19.60 -12.82 -0.08
CA LYS A 60 20.83 -13.00 0.72
C LYS A 60 21.53 -14.32 0.44
N GLU A 61 20.76 -15.38 0.21
CA GLU A 61 21.29 -16.74 0.00
C GLU A 61 21.40 -17.11 -1.49
N ASP A 62 20.99 -16.21 -2.40
CA ASP A 62 20.96 -16.42 -3.85
C ASP A 62 20.25 -17.74 -4.26
N ALA A 63 19.17 -18.08 -3.55
CA ALA A 63 18.45 -19.33 -3.69
C ALA A 63 17.12 -19.16 -4.44
N THR A 64 16.76 -20.15 -5.26
CA THR A 64 15.43 -20.24 -5.85
C THR A 64 14.44 -20.85 -4.86
N VAL A 65 13.32 -20.18 -4.62
CA VAL A 65 12.30 -20.63 -3.67
C VAL A 65 11.01 -21.05 -4.39
N LEU A 66 10.54 -22.26 -4.13
CA LEU A 66 9.22 -22.73 -4.57
C LEU A 66 8.19 -22.52 -3.45
N VAL A 67 7.20 -21.66 -3.68
CA VAL A 67 6.08 -21.46 -2.75
C VAL A 67 4.91 -22.36 -3.17
N GLN A 68 4.53 -23.32 -2.32
CA GLN A 68 3.44 -24.24 -2.59
C GLN A 68 2.38 -24.21 -1.47
N GLY A 69 1.12 -24.37 -1.85
CA GLY A 69 -0.01 -24.50 -0.94
C GLY A 69 -1.03 -25.49 -1.49
N SER A 70 -2.05 -25.82 -0.71
CA SER A 70 -3.01 -26.88 -1.06
C SER A 70 -3.78 -26.64 -2.35
N SER A 71 -4.16 -25.39 -2.65
CA SER A 71 -4.86 -25.01 -3.89
C SER A 71 -4.05 -24.06 -4.77
N GLY A 72 -2.96 -23.46 -4.27
CA GLY A 72 -2.18 -22.45 -5.00
C GLY A 72 -2.86 -21.09 -5.19
N THR A 73 -4.14 -20.93 -4.83
CA THR A 73 -4.95 -19.75 -5.18
C THR A 73 -5.16 -18.73 -4.05
N ASP A 74 -4.65 -19.00 -2.85
CA ASP A 74 -4.83 -18.15 -1.67
C ASP A 74 -3.48 -17.79 -1.04
N ARG A 75 -3.02 -18.54 -0.03
CA ARG A 75 -1.78 -18.24 0.73
C ARG A 75 -0.52 -18.15 -0.12
N VAL A 76 -0.44 -18.94 -1.19
CA VAL A 76 0.69 -18.91 -2.12
C VAL A 76 0.81 -17.53 -2.76
N LEU A 77 -0.32 -16.97 -3.23
CA LEU A 77 -0.38 -15.66 -3.86
C LEU A 77 -0.07 -14.53 -2.87
N GLN A 78 -0.51 -14.66 -1.61
CA GLN A 78 -0.17 -13.73 -0.55
C GLN A 78 1.35 -13.65 -0.34
N VAL A 79 2.00 -14.80 -0.16
CA VAL A 79 3.44 -14.88 0.09
C VAL A 79 4.24 -14.45 -1.13
N SER A 80 3.89 -14.92 -2.34
CA SER A 80 4.59 -14.55 -3.58
C SER A 80 4.47 -13.06 -3.87
N SER A 81 3.28 -12.47 -3.70
CA SER A 81 3.06 -11.05 -3.97
C SER A 81 3.76 -10.16 -2.96
N LEU A 82 3.69 -10.50 -1.67
CA LEU A 82 4.33 -9.69 -0.63
C LEU A 82 5.86 -9.79 -0.69
N ALA A 83 6.42 -10.96 -1.04
CA ALA A 83 7.85 -11.09 -1.29
C ALA A 83 8.30 -10.21 -2.48
N GLN A 84 7.50 -10.12 -3.54
CA GLN A 84 7.77 -9.22 -4.67
C GLN A 84 7.72 -7.74 -4.25
N VAL A 85 6.77 -7.33 -3.40
CA VAL A 85 6.75 -5.96 -2.84
C VAL A 85 8.01 -5.64 -2.03
N ILE A 86 8.56 -6.62 -1.31
CA ILE A 86 9.80 -6.47 -0.52
C ILE A 86 11.03 -6.35 -1.44
N LEU A 87 11.09 -7.18 -2.48
CA LEU A 87 12.27 -7.37 -3.34
C LEU A 87 12.34 -6.40 -4.51
N ASP A 88 11.20 -6.06 -5.12
CA ASP A 88 11.12 -5.37 -6.40
C ASP A 88 10.61 -3.93 -6.24
N PRO A 89 11.43 -2.91 -6.55
CA PRO A 89 11.02 -1.51 -6.63
C PRO A 89 9.81 -1.25 -7.52
N ASP A 90 9.66 -1.96 -8.63
CA ASP A 90 8.56 -1.72 -9.57
C ASP A 90 7.21 -2.05 -8.91
N CYS A 91 7.17 -3.09 -8.08
CA CYS A 91 5.99 -3.48 -7.30
C CYS A 91 5.56 -2.42 -6.26
N ARG A 92 6.36 -1.37 -6.03
CA ARG A 92 6.04 -0.24 -5.13
C ARG A 92 5.55 1.01 -5.87
N THR A 93 5.52 0.97 -7.20
CA THR A 93 4.89 1.98 -8.05
C THR A 93 3.39 1.68 -8.23
N ILE A 94 2.57 2.67 -8.60
CA ILE A 94 1.14 2.44 -8.89
C ILE A 94 1.03 1.39 -10.00
N ARG A 95 1.69 1.62 -11.14
CA ARG A 95 1.58 0.73 -12.30
C ARG A 95 2.15 -0.66 -12.05
N GLY A 96 3.27 -0.76 -11.34
CA GLY A 96 3.84 -2.07 -11.02
C GLY A 96 3.01 -2.84 -9.99
N PHE A 97 2.38 -2.16 -9.03
CA PHE A 97 1.44 -2.82 -8.11
C PHE A 97 0.14 -3.25 -8.79
N GLU A 98 -0.40 -2.46 -9.73
CA GLU A 98 -1.51 -2.87 -10.60
C GLU A 98 -1.13 -4.13 -11.41
N ALA A 99 0.06 -4.14 -12.02
CA ALA A 99 0.57 -5.29 -12.77
C ALA A 99 0.77 -6.52 -11.88
N LEU A 100 1.26 -6.34 -10.66
CA LEU A 100 1.40 -7.40 -9.66
C LEU A 100 0.03 -8.02 -9.34
N ILE A 101 -0.98 -7.20 -9.04
CA ILE A 101 -2.34 -7.69 -8.75
C ILE A 101 -2.94 -8.40 -9.96
N GLU A 102 -2.81 -7.81 -11.15
CA GLU A 102 -3.35 -8.39 -12.37
C GLU A 102 -2.74 -9.77 -12.65
N ARG A 103 -1.41 -9.91 -12.51
CA ARG A 103 -0.69 -11.17 -12.73
C ARG A 103 -0.93 -12.19 -11.62
N GLU A 104 -0.59 -11.84 -10.38
CA GLU A 104 -0.54 -12.78 -9.26
C GLU A 104 -1.92 -13.09 -8.69
N TRP A 105 -2.90 -12.21 -8.82
CA TRP A 105 -4.22 -12.44 -8.22
C TRP A 105 -5.28 -12.73 -9.27
N VAL A 106 -5.40 -11.87 -10.28
CA VAL A 106 -6.47 -11.96 -11.28
C VAL A 106 -6.20 -13.07 -12.29
N GLN A 107 -5.00 -13.12 -12.89
CA GLN A 107 -4.64 -14.13 -13.89
C GLN A 107 -4.34 -15.49 -13.27
N ALA A 108 -3.69 -15.54 -12.11
CA ALA A 108 -3.44 -16.78 -11.37
C ALA A 108 -4.73 -17.44 -10.82
N GLY A 109 -5.86 -16.73 -10.82
CA GLY A 109 -7.17 -17.30 -10.51
C GLY A 109 -7.52 -17.29 -9.03
N HIS A 110 -7.15 -16.24 -8.30
CA HIS A 110 -7.72 -16.00 -6.97
C HIS A 110 -9.25 -15.89 -7.08
N PRO A 111 -10.02 -16.68 -6.31
CA PRO A 111 -11.46 -16.76 -6.46
C PRO A 111 -12.20 -15.58 -5.79
N PHE A 112 -12.00 -14.35 -6.30
CA PHE A 112 -12.56 -13.11 -5.75
C PHE A 112 -14.07 -13.19 -5.52
N LYS A 113 -14.84 -13.68 -6.51
CA LYS A 113 -16.31 -13.82 -6.35
C LYS A 113 -16.68 -14.70 -5.16
N SER A 114 -15.96 -15.80 -4.92
CA SER A 114 -16.24 -16.70 -3.79
C SER A 114 -15.69 -16.20 -2.46
N ARG A 115 -14.55 -15.50 -2.47
CA ARG A 115 -13.87 -14.99 -1.26
C ARG A 115 -14.45 -13.69 -0.74
N CYS A 116 -14.93 -12.84 -1.64
CA CYS A 116 -15.50 -11.51 -1.39
C CYS A 116 -17.01 -11.47 -1.67
N CYS A 117 -17.72 -12.61 -1.59
CA CYS A 117 -19.13 -12.72 -1.97
C CYS A 117 -20.09 -11.89 -1.11
N LYS A 118 -19.67 -11.53 0.10
CA LYS A 118 -20.44 -10.72 1.04
C LYS A 118 -19.58 -9.57 1.51
N SER A 119 -20.24 -8.51 1.96
CA SER A 119 -19.55 -7.44 2.65
C SER A 119 -18.86 -7.99 3.89
N VAL A 120 -17.65 -7.50 4.17
CA VAL A 120 -16.86 -7.77 5.39
C VAL A 120 -17.65 -7.50 6.70
N TYR A 121 -18.77 -6.77 6.61
CA TYR A 121 -19.69 -6.47 7.71
C TYR A 121 -20.86 -7.45 7.83
N SER A 122 -20.94 -8.51 7.01
CA SER A 122 -22.03 -9.48 7.02
C SER A 122 -21.87 -10.48 8.17
N LYS A 123 -22.97 -10.77 8.87
CA LYS A 123 -23.01 -11.74 9.98
C LYS A 123 -23.36 -13.17 9.52
N THR A 124 -23.40 -13.42 8.22
CA THR A 124 -23.90 -14.68 7.66
C THR A 124 -22.76 -15.51 7.09
N ASP A 125 -22.49 -16.67 7.71
CA ASP A 125 -21.35 -17.50 7.32
C ASP A 125 -21.53 -18.11 5.93
N SER A 126 -20.50 -17.96 5.10
CA SER A 126 -20.33 -18.72 3.86
C SER A 126 -19.09 -19.60 4.00
N LYS A 127 -19.19 -20.88 3.62
CA LYS A 127 -18.08 -21.84 3.73
C LYS A 127 -16.83 -21.44 2.94
N PHE A 128 -16.98 -20.54 1.96
CA PHE A 128 -15.93 -20.15 1.00
C PHE A 128 -15.43 -18.71 1.17
N GLU A 129 -16.03 -17.94 2.06
CA GLU A 129 -15.63 -16.55 2.35
C GLU A 129 -14.35 -16.54 3.18
N SER A 130 -13.39 -15.69 2.80
CA SER A 130 -12.14 -15.54 3.52
C SER A 130 -11.42 -14.25 3.10
N PRO A 131 -10.89 -13.45 4.04
CA PRO A 131 -10.31 -12.13 3.76
C PRO A 131 -8.87 -12.21 3.22
N VAL A 132 -8.59 -13.14 2.31
CA VAL A 132 -7.24 -13.44 1.82
C VAL A 132 -6.60 -12.21 1.17
N PHE A 133 -7.30 -11.55 0.25
CA PHE A 133 -6.81 -10.34 -0.41
C PHE A 133 -6.68 -9.17 0.58
N LEU A 134 -7.58 -9.07 1.55
CA LEU A 134 -7.51 -8.03 2.58
C LEU A 134 -6.29 -8.20 3.49
N VAL A 135 -5.96 -9.43 3.93
CA VAL A 135 -4.73 -9.68 4.72
C VAL A 135 -3.47 -9.32 3.93
N PHE A 136 -3.48 -9.53 2.61
CA PHE A 136 -2.39 -9.07 1.74
C PHE A 136 -2.30 -7.53 1.71
N LEU A 137 -3.41 -6.82 1.48
CA LEU A 137 -3.43 -5.36 1.48
C LEU A 137 -3.02 -4.77 2.83
N ASP A 138 -3.48 -5.35 3.94
CA ASP A 138 -3.08 -4.94 5.29
C ASP A 138 -1.57 -5.14 5.49
N SER A 139 -1.01 -6.28 5.05
CA SER A 139 0.43 -6.52 5.11
C SER A 139 1.24 -5.52 4.28
N VAL A 140 0.76 -5.14 3.09
CA VAL A 140 1.37 -4.07 2.29
C VAL A 140 1.29 -2.73 3.03
N TRP A 141 0.16 -2.43 3.67
CA TRP A 141 0.02 -1.24 4.50
C TRP A 141 0.97 -1.23 5.70
N GLN A 142 1.22 -2.37 6.37
CA GLN A 142 2.22 -2.46 7.44
C GLN A 142 3.63 -2.10 6.92
N ILE A 143 4.01 -2.58 5.74
CA ILE A 143 5.30 -2.25 5.12
C ILE A 143 5.34 -0.76 4.73
N TRP A 144 4.25 -0.24 4.15
CA TRP A 144 4.11 1.17 3.79
C TRP A 144 4.33 2.10 4.99
N GLN A 145 3.76 1.78 6.15
CA GLN A 145 3.96 2.55 7.39
C GLN A 145 5.43 2.58 7.85
N GLN A 146 6.15 1.47 7.65
CA GLN A 146 7.57 1.37 8.02
C GLN A 146 8.51 2.01 7.00
N PHE A 147 8.09 2.11 5.73
CA PHE A 147 8.86 2.70 4.63
C PHE A 147 8.04 3.74 3.85
N PRO A 148 7.61 4.85 4.49
CA PRO A 148 6.66 5.80 3.92
C PRO A 148 7.15 6.50 2.65
N CYS A 149 8.45 6.57 2.40
CA CYS A 149 9.00 7.18 1.18
C CYS A 149 9.21 6.17 0.04
N SER A 150 9.12 4.86 0.29
CA SER A 150 9.48 3.84 -0.71
C SER A 150 8.33 3.44 -1.65
N PHE A 151 7.12 3.94 -1.42
CA PHE A 151 5.93 3.61 -2.21
C PHE A 151 5.39 4.84 -2.93
N GLU A 152 5.13 4.71 -4.22
CA GLU A 152 4.55 5.77 -5.05
C GLU A 152 3.08 6.02 -4.70
N PHE A 153 2.37 4.97 -4.29
CA PHE A 153 0.98 5.07 -3.90
C PHE A 153 0.82 5.39 -2.40
N ASN A 154 -0.30 6.03 -2.08
CA ASN A 154 -0.71 6.31 -0.71
C ASN A 154 -1.69 5.24 -0.17
N GLU A 155 -2.05 5.39 1.11
CA GLU A 155 -3.01 4.51 1.79
C GLU A 155 -4.38 4.44 1.09
N GLU A 156 -4.80 5.51 0.41
CA GLU A 156 -6.11 5.58 -0.23
C GLU A 156 -6.22 4.71 -1.48
N PHE A 157 -5.09 4.47 -2.16
CA PHE A 157 -5.02 3.49 -3.22
C PHE A 157 -5.30 2.07 -2.71
N LEU A 158 -4.75 1.70 -1.54
CA LEU A 158 -4.99 0.39 -0.93
C LEU A 158 -6.45 0.24 -0.48
N ILE A 159 -7.05 1.32 0.06
CA ILE A 159 -8.48 1.34 0.42
C ILE A 159 -9.38 1.22 -0.82
N LEU A 160 -9.02 1.88 -1.92
CA LEU A 160 -9.71 1.74 -3.21
C LEU A 160 -9.71 0.28 -3.69
N LEU A 161 -8.57 -0.41 -3.61
CA LEU A 161 -8.45 -1.82 -3.98
C LEU A 161 -9.33 -2.71 -3.11
N PHE A 162 -9.34 -2.45 -1.80
CA PHE A 162 -10.25 -3.12 -0.87
C PHE A 162 -11.71 -2.92 -1.27
N ASP A 163 -12.16 -1.67 -1.44
CA ASP A 163 -13.56 -1.38 -1.74
C ASP A 163 -13.98 -2.04 -3.06
N ASN A 164 -13.12 -2.03 -4.08
CA ASN A 164 -13.44 -2.64 -5.36
C ASN A 164 -13.35 -4.17 -5.37
N ALA A 165 -12.66 -4.80 -4.41
CA ALA A 165 -12.65 -6.25 -4.27
C ALA A 165 -13.98 -6.79 -3.69
N TYR A 166 -14.61 -6.04 -2.78
CA TYR A 166 -15.87 -6.44 -2.13
C TYR A 166 -17.13 -5.80 -2.75
N CYS A 167 -17.00 -4.60 -3.33
CA CYS A 167 -18.09 -3.86 -3.95
C CYS A 167 -17.58 -3.10 -5.17
N SER A 168 -17.37 -3.82 -6.28
CA SER A 168 -16.81 -3.23 -7.49
C SER A 168 -17.85 -2.53 -8.36
N LYS A 169 -17.49 -1.37 -8.89
CA LYS A 169 -18.13 -0.80 -10.09
C LYS A 169 -17.47 -1.29 -11.39
N TYR A 170 -16.38 -2.05 -11.27
CA TYR A 170 -15.51 -2.45 -12.38
C TYR A 170 -15.48 -3.97 -12.56
N GLY A 171 -14.96 -4.40 -13.71
CA GLY A 171 -14.78 -5.81 -14.05
C GLY A 171 -13.60 -6.49 -13.38
N THR A 172 -12.64 -5.73 -12.84
CA THR A 172 -11.30 -6.21 -12.46
C THR A 172 -11.33 -7.32 -11.42
N PHE A 173 -12.21 -7.27 -10.42
CA PHE A 173 -12.29 -8.27 -9.35
C PHE A 173 -13.50 -9.21 -9.47
N LEU A 174 -14.17 -9.24 -10.63
CA LEU A 174 -15.31 -10.14 -10.86
C LEU A 174 -14.86 -11.55 -11.25
N CYS A 175 -15.73 -12.53 -11.00
CA CYS A 175 -15.52 -13.97 -11.27
C CYS A 175 -14.39 -14.60 -10.44
N ASN A 176 -14.21 -15.92 -10.56
CA ASN A 176 -13.21 -16.66 -9.78
C ASN A 176 -11.91 -17.00 -10.54
N ASN A 177 -11.93 -16.99 -11.87
CA ASN A 177 -10.80 -17.40 -12.68
C ASN A 177 -10.92 -16.86 -14.11
N GLN A 178 -9.83 -16.93 -14.87
CA GLN A 178 -9.78 -16.44 -16.26
C GLN A 178 -10.79 -17.13 -17.19
N LYS A 179 -11.11 -18.41 -16.96
CA LYS A 179 -12.11 -19.13 -17.77
C LYS A 179 -13.50 -18.51 -17.61
N GLU A 180 -13.94 -18.25 -16.38
CA GLU A 180 -15.21 -17.58 -16.10
C GLU A 180 -15.24 -16.14 -16.66
N ARG A 181 -14.13 -15.41 -16.57
CA ARG A 181 -14.02 -14.03 -17.09
C ARG A 181 -14.21 -13.98 -18.61
N LYS A 182 -13.59 -14.93 -19.34
CA LYS A 182 -13.77 -15.09 -20.79
C LYS A 182 -15.20 -15.48 -21.15
N MET A 183 -15.77 -16.46 -20.43
CA MET A 183 -17.14 -16.93 -20.67
C MET A 183 -18.18 -15.83 -20.47
N ASN A 184 -17.99 -14.97 -19.46
CA ASN A 184 -18.88 -13.84 -19.18
C ASN A 184 -18.59 -12.59 -20.03
N LYS A 185 -17.57 -12.62 -20.89
CA LYS A 185 -17.14 -11.51 -21.76
C LYS A 185 -16.90 -10.21 -20.97
N LEU A 186 -16.20 -10.29 -19.83
CA LEU A 186 -16.01 -9.13 -18.96
C LEU A 186 -15.34 -7.95 -19.66
N HIS A 187 -14.35 -8.21 -20.51
CA HIS A 187 -13.65 -7.17 -21.25
C HIS A 187 -14.55 -6.38 -22.23
N GLU A 188 -15.63 -6.99 -22.72
CA GLU A 188 -16.63 -6.32 -23.58
C GLU A 188 -17.71 -5.61 -22.77
N LYS A 189 -18.07 -6.15 -21.60
CA LYS A 189 -19.23 -5.74 -20.81
C LYS A 189 -18.92 -4.80 -19.64
N THR A 190 -17.65 -4.67 -19.26
CA THR A 190 -17.23 -3.95 -18.05
C THR A 190 -15.96 -3.15 -18.31
N ILE A 191 -15.76 -2.12 -17.50
CA ILE A 191 -14.56 -1.28 -17.53
C ILE A 191 -13.55 -1.82 -16.51
N SER A 192 -12.26 -1.72 -16.83
CA SER A 192 -11.18 -2.03 -15.89
C SER A 192 -11.01 -0.93 -14.85
N LEU A 193 -10.80 -1.31 -13.59
CA LEU A 193 -10.41 -0.40 -12.51
C LEU A 193 -9.15 0.39 -12.89
N TRP A 194 -8.18 -0.27 -13.52
CA TRP A 194 -6.92 0.36 -13.95
C TRP A 194 -7.14 1.49 -14.94
N SER A 195 -8.14 1.36 -15.84
CA SER A 195 -8.50 2.41 -16.79
C SER A 195 -9.05 3.67 -16.11
N TYR A 196 -9.66 3.51 -14.93
CA TYR A 196 -10.14 4.63 -14.13
C TYR A 196 -9.02 5.25 -13.29
N VAL A 197 -8.25 4.43 -12.57
CA VAL A 197 -7.15 4.89 -11.70
C VAL A 197 -6.10 5.67 -12.49
N ASN A 198 -5.75 5.21 -13.69
CA ASN A 198 -4.70 5.82 -14.51
C ASN A 198 -5.14 7.12 -15.23
N GLN A 199 -6.36 7.60 -15.02
CA GLN A 199 -6.77 8.91 -15.52
C GLN A 199 -6.03 10.02 -14.74
N PRO A 200 -5.50 11.07 -15.39
CA PRO A 200 -4.64 12.06 -14.72
C PRO A 200 -5.24 12.74 -13.49
N ASP A 201 -6.55 12.94 -13.47
CA ASP A 201 -7.25 13.60 -12.35
C ASP A 201 -7.35 12.69 -11.12
N PHE A 202 -7.60 11.40 -11.34
CA PHE A 202 -7.70 10.41 -10.27
C PHE A 202 -6.33 9.90 -9.83
N LEU A 203 -5.39 9.70 -10.75
CA LEU A 203 -4.04 9.22 -10.43
C LEU A 203 -3.37 10.09 -9.35
N LYS A 204 -3.51 11.42 -9.46
CA LYS A 204 -2.95 12.39 -8.51
C LYS A 204 -3.47 12.24 -7.08
N THR A 205 -4.67 11.69 -6.87
CA THR A 205 -5.23 11.48 -5.53
C THR A 205 -4.62 10.26 -4.84
N TYR A 206 -4.04 9.34 -5.61
CA TYR A 206 -3.41 8.12 -5.13
C TYR A 206 -1.89 8.23 -4.97
N LEU A 207 -1.28 9.32 -5.45
CA LEU A 207 0.15 9.55 -5.31
C LEU A 207 0.53 9.92 -3.87
N ASN A 208 1.64 9.35 -3.42
CA ASN A 208 2.28 9.69 -2.17
C ASN A 208 3.26 10.87 -2.38
N PRO A 209 3.03 12.02 -1.74
CA PRO A 209 3.91 13.18 -1.89
C PRO A 209 5.32 12.96 -1.28
N LEU A 210 5.49 11.92 -0.45
CA LEU A 210 6.78 11.57 0.16
C LEU A 210 7.58 10.56 -0.67
N TYR A 211 7.03 10.08 -1.79
CA TYR A 211 7.70 9.05 -2.59
C TYR A 211 9.05 9.53 -3.11
N GLU A 212 10.07 8.72 -2.85
CA GLU A 212 11.42 8.85 -3.36
C GLU A 212 11.82 7.46 -3.91
N PRO A 213 12.16 7.34 -5.21
CA PRO A 213 12.50 6.07 -5.81
C PRO A 213 13.59 5.34 -5.03
N ASN A 214 13.22 4.22 -4.41
CA ASN A 214 14.10 3.39 -3.60
C ASN A 214 14.33 2.06 -4.34
N SER A 215 15.55 1.84 -4.83
CA SER A 215 15.91 0.61 -5.54
C SER A 215 16.26 -0.54 -4.59
N ASP A 216 16.39 -0.28 -3.30
CA ASP A 216 16.82 -1.28 -2.32
C ASP A 216 15.68 -2.21 -1.91
N VAL A 217 16.05 -3.42 -1.48
CA VAL A 217 15.16 -4.39 -0.85
C VAL A 217 14.77 -3.90 0.55
N ILE A 218 13.47 -3.91 0.86
CA ILE A 218 12.95 -3.35 2.13
C ILE A 218 12.44 -4.45 3.07
N PHE A 219 13.27 -4.85 4.04
CA PHE A 219 12.87 -5.84 5.05
C PHE A 219 12.11 -5.19 6.22
N PRO A 220 10.78 -5.38 6.35
CA PRO A 220 10.02 -4.82 7.47
C PRO A 220 10.32 -5.54 8.79
N SER A 221 10.16 -4.81 9.90
CA SER A 221 10.01 -5.38 11.23
C SER A 221 8.68 -6.13 11.33
N VAL A 222 8.76 -7.38 11.78
CA VAL A 222 7.62 -8.26 12.08
C VAL A 222 7.37 -8.38 13.58
N ALA A 223 8.03 -7.54 14.39
CA ALA A 223 7.85 -7.52 15.83
C ALA A 223 6.42 -7.06 16.17
N PRO A 224 5.73 -7.66 17.16
CA PRO A 224 4.34 -7.30 17.46
C PRO A 224 4.10 -5.80 17.72
N GLN A 225 5.06 -5.12 18.35
CA GLN A 225 5.01 -3.68 18.62
C GLN A 225 5.18 -2.80 17.38
N SER A 226 5.65 -3.37 16.26
CA SER A 226 5.77 -2.69 14.97
C SER A 226 4.50 -2.82 14.12
N LEU A 227 3.54 -3.66 14.54
CA LEU A 227 2.29 -3.88 13.82
C LEU A 227 1.17 -3.03 14.40
N CYS A 228 0.50 -2.30 13.52
CA CYS A 228 -0.57 -1.40 13.89
C CYS A 228 -1.92 -1.90 13.37
N LEU A 229 -3.00 -1.58 14.07
CA LEU A 229 -4.33 -1.73 13.50
C LEU A 229 -4.50 -0.69 12.38
N TRP A 230 -4.94 -1.13 11.19
CA TRP A 230 -5.26 -0.23 10.09
C TRP A 230 -6.54 0.56 10.36
N LYS A 231 -6.41 1.58 11.21
CA LYS A 231 -7.51 2.40 11.73
C LYS A 231 -8.34 3.04 10.62
N ARG A 232 -7.69 3.62 9.61
CA ARG A 232 -8.38 4.29 8.49
C ARG A 232 -9.30 3.35 7.73
N LEU A 233 -8.97 2.06 7.63
CA LEU A 233 -9.84 1.06 7.00
C LEU A 233 -10.91 0.53 7.97
N TYR A 234 -10.51 0.06 9.15
CA TYR A 234 -11.40 -0.67 10.05
C TYR A 234 -12.32 0.22 10.90
N MET A 235 -11.91 1.45 11.18
CA MET A 235 -12.65 2.44 11.99
C MET A 235 -13.17 3.62 11.14
N ARG A 236 -13.22 3.46 9.81
CA ARG A 236 -13.55 4.52 8.84
C ARG A 236 -14.90 5.23 9.04
N HIS A 237 -15.83 4.59 9.74
CA HIS A 237 -17.17 5.14 10.00
C HIS A 237 -17.27 5.84 11.37
N GLN A 238 -16.21 5.81 12.17
CA GLN A 238 -16.17 6.36 13.53
C GLN A 238 -15.09 7.41 13.71
N LEU A 239 -14.02 7.33 12.93
CA LEU A 239 -12.96 8.32 12.97
C LEU A 239 -13.37 9.55 12.18
N ASP A 240 -13.29 10.70 12.86
CA ASP A 240 -13.16 11.96 12.14
C ASP A 240 -11.75 12.01 11.53
N LEU A 241 -11.70 11.89 10.20
CA LEU A 241 -10.46 11.90 9.42
C LEU A 241 -10.08 13.31 8.97
N SER A 242 -10.81 14.36 9.37
CA SER A 242 -10.52 15.76 9.04
C SER A 242 -9.06 16.12 9.36
N SER A 243 -8.65 15.92 10.61
CA SER A 243 -7.30 16.21 11.11
C SER A 243 -6.19 15.44 10.38
N HIS A 244 -6.40 14.17 10.05
CA HIS A 244 -5.44 13.37 9.30
C HIS A 244 -5.35 13.84 7.84
N THR A 245 -6.47 14.21 7.25
CA THR A 245 -6.54 14.75 5.89
C THR A 245 -5.82 16.10 5.82
N GLU A 246 -6.07 17.00 6.77
CA GLU A 246 -5.37 18.28 6.91
C GLU A 246 -3.85 18.07 7.08
N MET A 247 -3.43 17.07 7.87
CA MET A 247 -2.01 16.76 8.03
C MET A 247 -1.36 16.37 6.69
N TRP A 248 -2.00 15.51 5.90
CA TRP A 248 -1.49 15.12 4.58
C TRP A 248 -1.49 16.26 3.56
N GLU A 249 -2.50 17.12 3.59
CA GLU A 249 -2.53 18.34 2.76
C GLU A 249 -1.38 19.28 3.12
N ARG A 250 -1.08 19.45 4.42
CA ARG A 250 0.06 20.24 4.88
C ARG A 250 1.40 19.63 4.47
N ILE A 251 1.54 18.30 4.53
CA ILE A 251 2.74 17.59 4.04
C ILE A 251 2.93 17.86 2.55
N LYS A 252 1.86 17.69 1.76
CA LYS A 252 1.88 17.94 0.31
C LYS A 252 2.28 19.38 0.00
N PHE A 253 1.63 20.36 0.62
CA PHE A 253 1.94 21.79 0.48
C PHE A 253 3.39 22.09 0.83
N THR A 254 3.89 21.50 1.92
CA THR A 254 5.27 21.71 2.39
C THR A 254 6.28 21.14 1.41
N LYS A 255 6.03 19.94 0.85
CA LYS A 255 6.93 19.33 -0.15
C LYS A 255 6.94 20.14 -1.45
N GLU A 256 5.78 20.58 -1.92
CA GLU A 256 5.66 21.46 -3.11
C GLU A 256 6.40 22.79 -2.92
N ASN A 257 6.23 23.43 -1.76
CA ASN A 257 6.93 24.68 -1.44
C ASN A 257 8.45 24.47 -1.34
N ASN A 258 8.90 23.39 -0.70
CA ASN A 258 10.33 23.04 -0.63
C ASN A 258 10.94 22.83 -2.02
N LEU A 259 10.23 22.15 -2.93
CA LEU A 259 10.67 21.98 -4.31
C LEU A 259 10.77 23.32 -5.04
N ALA A 260 9.77 24.19 -4.89
CA ALA A 260 9.78 25.53 -5.49
C ALA A 260 10.95 26.38 -4.96
N LEU A 261 11.23 26.32 -3.66
CA LEU A 261 12.37 26.99 -3.04
C LEU A 261 13.70 26.44 -3.54
N GLN A 262 13.87 25.11 -3.65
CA GLN A 262 15.08 24.48 -4.20
C GLN A 262 15.34 24.90 -5.65
N LEU A 263 14.31 24.97 -6.49
CA LEU A 263 14.41 25.46 -7.86
C LEU A 263 14.82 26.93 -7.92
N ARG A 264 14.24 27.77 -7.04
CA ARG A 264 14.60 29.19 -6.92
C ARG A 264 16.05 29.36 -6.47
N THR A 265 16.50 28.63 -5.45
CA THR A 265 17.89 28.64 -5.00
C THR A 265 18.85 28.20 -6.11
N SER A 266 18.50 27.16 -6.85
CA SER A 266 19.31 26.68 -7.99
C SER A 266 19.42 27.72 -9.10
N ARG A 267 18.35 28.48 -9.36
CA ARG A 267 18.34 29.58 -10.34
C ARG A 267 19.20 30.77 -9.86
N LEU A 268 19.03 31.18 -8.61
CA LEU A 268 19.79 32.28 -8.02
C LEU A 268 21.29 31.97 -7.96
N ARG A 269 21.68 30.73 -7.60
CA ARG A 269 23.08 30.29 -7.64
C ARG A 269 23.69 30.45 -9.04
N ARG A 270 22.99 30.00 -10.09
CA ARG A 270 23.44 30.19 -11.47
C ARG A 270 23.59 31.66 -11.86
N GLN A 271 22.71 32.54 -11.37
CA GLN A 271 22.82 33.98 -11.62
C GLN A 271 24.02 34.60 -10.90
N VAL A 272 24.25 34.24 -9.64
CA VAL A 272 25.42 34.68 -8.87
C VAL A 272 26.71 34.20 -9.53
N ASP A 273 26.77 32.96 -9.99
CA ASP A 273 27.93 32.40 -10.70
C ASP A 273 28.20 33.12 -12.03
N ALA A 274 27.15 33.50 -12.77
CA ALA A 274 27.27 34.25 -14.02
C ALA A 274 27.80 35.67 -13.77
N LEU A 275 27.18 36.41 -12.84
CA LEU A 275 27.62 37.77 -12.48
C LEU A 275 29.04 37.78 -11.89
N SER A 276 29.41 36.76 -11.13
CA SER A 276 30.76 36.64 -10.57
C SER A 276 31.82 36.44 -11.66
N LYS A 277 31.49 35.73 -12.75
CA LYS A 277 32.36 35.59 -13.91
C LYS A 277 32.49 36.90 -14.69
N GLU A 278 31.38 37.60 -14.92
CA GLU A 278 31.38 38.91 -15.59
C GLU A 278 32.27 39.91 -14.81
N LEU A 279 32.16 39.96 -13.48
CA LEU A 279 33.02 40.80 -12.64
C LEU A 279 34.51 40.46 -12.77
N GLN A 280 34.84 39.17 -12.84
CA GLN A 280 36.22 38.71 -13.02
C GLN A 280 36.76 39.09 -14.41
N GLU A 281 35.92 39.02 -15.45
CA GLU A 281 36.27 39.43 -16.81
C GLU A 281 36.47 40.96 -16.93
N GLU A 282 35.71 41.75 -16.17
CA GLU A 282 35.87 43.20 -16.09
C GLU A 282 37.04 43.66 -15.18
N GLY A 283 37.73 42.72 -14.52
CA GLY A 283 38.88 43.02 -13.65
C GLY A 283 38.50 43.71 -12.34
N ILE A 284 37.22 43.66 -11.94
CA ILE A 284 36.71 44.28 -10.72
C ILE A 284 36.75 43.24 -9.60
N SER A 285 37.50 43.53 -8.53
CA SER A 285 37.48 42.67 -7.34
C SER A 285 36.08 42.71 -6.71
N ILE A 286 35.57 41.56 -6.25
CA ILE A 286 34.28 41.47 -5.52
C ILE A 286 34.24 42.47 -4.36
N HIS A 287 35.41 42.75 -3.75
CA HIS A 287 35.59 43.76 -2.72
C HIS A 287 35.30 45.19 -3.22
N ASP A 288 35.75 45.56 -4.41
CA ASP A 288 35.57 46.91 -4.97
C ASP A 288 34.13 47.18 -5.42
N ALA A 289 33.41 46.15 -5.87
CA ALA A 289 31.99 46.27 -6.22
C ALA A 289 31.08 46.37 -4.98
N LEU A 290 31.39 45.64 -3.90
CA LEU A 290 30.68 45.75 -2.63
C LEU A 290 30.86 47.15 -2.02
N VAL A 291 32.08 47.68 -2.01
CA VAL A 291 32.41 49.03 -1.51
C VAL A 291 31.67 50.12 -2.30
N ARG A 292 31.58 50.01 -3.63
CA ARG A 292 30.78 50.94 -4.45
C ARG A 292 29.28 50.87 -4.20
N SER A 293 28.75 49.73 -3.76
CA SER A 293 27.31 49.55 -3.49
C SER A 293 26.89 49.99 -2.09
N THR A 294 27.81 49.96 -1.12
CA THR A 294 27.53 50.33 0.28
C THR A 294 27.66 51.82 0.56
N GLY A 295 28.21 52.62 -0.36
CA GLY A 295 28.20 54.07 -0.27
C GLY A 295 28.92 54.63 0.98
N GLU A 296 29.99 53.96 1.42
CA GLU A 296 30.98 54.53 2.35
C GLU A 296 32.22 55.00 1.60
#